data_AF-A0A9D7F8U1-F1
#
_entry.id   AF-A0A9D7F8U1-F1
#
_cell.length_a   1.000
_cell.length_b   1.000
_cell.length_c   1.000
_cell.angle_alpha   90.00
_cell.angle_beta   90.00
_cell.angle_gamma   90.00
#
_symmetry.space_group_name_H-M   'P 1'
#
loop_
_entity.id
_entity.type
_entity.pdbx_description
1 polymer ?
#
loop_
_entity_poly.entity_id
_entity_poly.type
_entity_poly.pdbx_seq_one_letter_code
_entity_poly.pdbx_strand_id
1 'polypeptide(L)'
;MTTVLKVNIHDLNSQFFRDLGQMISDSSEVEIRIFEKKDQAELFTDEQFWQIIQAFDWSKEDSDEIMAPAVALLSAMPVVNIYLFADKLSEKLYQLDTRAHGDAYLANEGDDYLSVDDFLYIRCAVVAEGKEFFEQVLNNPAEFPDEISFESLLSLGGMAYEVKTGRKFEYYPPLSYETFSNKEGWK
;
A
#
# COMPACT_ATOMS: atom_id res chain seq x y z
N MET A 1 -23.94 1.88 12.55
CA MET A 1 -24.05 3.27 13.04
C MET A 1 -22.66 3.68 13.50
N THR A 2 -22.13 4.79 12.99
CA THR A 2 -20.74 5.20 13.28
C THR A 2 -20.72 6.21 14.42
N THR A 3 -19.89 5.98 15.42
CA THR A 3 -19.61 6.94 16.49
C THR A 3 -18.41 7.79 16.11
N VAL A 4 -18.52 9.11 16.20
CA VAL A 4 -17.42 10.04 15.89
C VAL A 4 -16.92 10.68 17.18
N LEU A 5 -15.64 10.48 17.49
CA LEU A 5 -14.95 11.13 18.61
C LEU A 5 -14.05 12.24 18.07
N LYS A 6 -14.29 13.49 18.49
CA LYS A 6 -13.42 14.64 18.19
C LYS A 6 -12.62 14.98 19.44
N VAL A 7 -11.34 14.64 19.43
CA VAL A 7 -10.45 14.73 20.59
C VAL A 7 -9.23 15.56 20.23
N ASN A 8 -8.69 16.34 21.19
CA ASN A 8 -7.47 17.09 20.96
C ASN A 8 -6.25 16.15 20.93
N ILE A 9 -5.25 16.44 20.11
CA ILE A 9 -4.01 15.65 20.03
C ILE A 9 -3.30 15.52 21.39
N HIS A 10 -3.41 16.53 22.27
CA HIS A 10 -2.81 16.50 23.60
C HIS A 10 -3.52 15.54 24.56
N ASP A 11 -4.75 15.16 24.26
CA ASP A 11 -5.53 14.21 25.07
C ASP A 11 -5.31 12.75 24.61
N LEU A 12 -4.66 12.52 23.45
CA LEU A 12 -4.33 11.19 22.93
C LEU A 12 -3.15 10.57 23.68
N ASN A 13 -3.42 10.09 24.89
CA ASN A 13 -2.46 9.41 25.76
C ASN A 13 -2.88 7.96 26.04
N SER A 14 -2.03 7.20 26.73
CA SER A 14 -2.30 5.79 27.02
C SER A 14 -3.57 5.56 27.85
N GLN A 15 -4.00 6.52 28.67
CA GLN A 15 -5.25 6.39 29.43
C GLN A 15 -6.46 6.48 28.52
N PHE A 16 -6.46 7.44 27.58
CA PHE A 16 -7.52 7.57 26.58
C PHE A 16 -7.76 6.25 25.83
N PHE A 17 -6.70 5.60 25.35
CA PHE A 17 -6.84 4.33 24.61
C PHE A 17 -7.27 3.16 25.51
N ARG A 18 -6.87 3.14 26.78
CA ARG A 18 -7.37 2.14 27.76
C ARG A 18 -8.86 2.32 28.02
N ASP A 19 -9.31 3.55 28.24
CA ASP A 19 -10.71 3.85 28.51
C ASP A 19 -11.57 3.56 27.26
N LEU A 20 -11.10 3.95 26.08
CA LEU A 20 -11.76 3.65 24.81
C LEU A 20 -11.90 2.14 24.61
N GLY A 21 -10.84 1.37 24.84
CA GLY A 21 -10.84 -0.09 24.72
C GLY A 21 -11.81 -0.81 25.66
N GLN A 22 -12.10 -0.25 26.84
CA GLN A 22 -13.11 -0.80 27.76
C GLN A 22 -14.55 -0.58 27.29
N MET A 23 -14.77 0.41 26.42
CA MET A 23 -16.10 0.82 25.96
C MET A 23 -16.51 0.18 24.63
N ILE A 24 -15.54 -0.27 23.83
CA ILE A 24 -15.77 -0.82 22.48
C ILE A 24 -15.62 -2.34 22.48
N SER A 25 -16.36 -3.04 21.63
CA SER A 25 -16.27 -4.50 21.51
C SER A 25 -14.99 -4.93 20.79
N ASP A 26 -14.53 -6.15 21.03
CA ASP A 26 -13.35 -6.74 20.37
C ASP A 26 -13.46 -6.81 18.82
N SER A 27 -14.67 -6.70 18.28
CA SER A 27 -14.92 -6.65 16.83
C SER A 27 -15.07 -5.22 16.27
N SER A 28 -14.79 -4.18 17.06
CA SER A 28 -14.88 -2.79 16.61
C SER A 28 -13.56 -2.32 16.02
N GLU A 29 -13.64 -1.64 14.88
CA GLU A 29 -12.51 -0.94 14.25
C GLU A 29 -12.52 0.53 14.65
N VAL A 30 -11.32 1.12 14.78
CA VAL A 30 -11.12 2.54 15.06
C VAL A 30 -10.37 3.18 13.90
N GLU A 31 -10.98 4.18 13.29
CA GLU A 31 -10.36 4.98 12.24
C GLU A 31 -9.91 6.34 12.82
N ILE A 32 -8.63 6.69 12.61
CA ILE A 32 -8.08 7.99 13.03
C ILE A 32 -7.90 8.86 11.80
N ARG A 33 -8.69 9.93 11.70
CA ARG A 33 -8.56 10.94 10.64
C ARG A 33 -7.74 12.11 11.12
N ILE A 34 -6.59 12.34 10.50
CA ILE A 34 -5.76 13.52 10.71
C ILE A 34 -6.12 14.55 9.64
N PHE A 35 -6.66 15.69 10.06
CA PHE A 35 -6.97 16.79 9.15
C PHE A 35 -5.74 17.70 9.03
N GLU A 36 -5.05 17.60 7.91
CA GLU A 36 -3.92 18.48 7.61
C GLU A 36 -4.40 19.93 7.42
N LYS A 37 -3.64 20.87 7.97
CA LYS A 37 -3.84 22.29 7.68
C LYS A 37 -3.09 22.64 6.41
N LYS A 38 -3.59 23.63 5.65
CA LYS A 38 -3.01 24.09 4.36
C LYS A 38 -1.50 24.39 4.38
N ASP A 39 -0.93 24.67 5.56
CA ASP A 39 0.48 25.04 5.73
C ASP A 39 1.30 23.97 6.48
N GLN A 40 0.75 22.77 6.65
CA GLN A 40 1.43 21.66 7.32
C GLN A 40 2.02 20.71 6.27
N ALA A 41 3.28 20.31 6.46
CA ALA A 41 3.89 19.29 5.63
C ALA A 41 3.16 17.95 5.82
N GLU A 42 2.92 17.24 4.71
CA GLU A 42 2.39 15.88 4.74
C GLU A 42 3.27 14.98 5.62
N LEU A 43 2.62 14.05 6.34
CA LEU A 43 3.34 13.11 7.21
C LEU A 43 4.22 12.11 6.43
N PHE A 44 3.81 11.80 5.19
CA PHE A 44 4.53 10.94 4.27
C PHE A 44 4.13 11.27 2.83
N THR A 45 5.08 11.76 2.03
CA THR A 45 4.81 12.22 0.66
C THR A 45 4.93 11.10 -0.39
N ASP A 46 4.42 11.34 -1.59
CA ASP A 46 4.64 10.44 -2.73
C ASP A 46 6.13 10.33 -3.10
N GLU A 47 6.91 11.42 -2.98
CA GLU A 47 8.35 11.37 -3.23
C GLU A 47 9.06 10.41 -2.26
N GLN A 48 8.65 10.38 -0.99
CA GLN A 48 9.21 9.44 -0.01
C GLN A 48 8.82 8.00 -0.32
N PHE A 49 7.59 7.75 -0.77
CA PHE A 49 7.16 6.44 -1.24
C PHE A 49 8.04 5.95 -2.40
N TRP A 50 8.20 6.76 -3.44
CA TRP A 50 9.03 6.41 -4.60
C TRP A 50 10.51 6.28 -4.27
N GLN A 51 11.02 7.06 -3.31
CA GLN A 51 12.39 6.90 -2.81
C GLN A 51 12.62 5.52 -2.18
N ILE A 52 11.62 4.96 -1.50
CA ILE A 52 11.70 3.61 -0.93
C ILE A 52 11.70 2.55 -2.03
N ILE A 53 10.80 2.67 -3.01
CA ILE A 53 10.75 1.74 -4.15
C ILE A 53 12.07 1.78 -4.94
N GLN A 54 12.63 2.97 -5.17
CA GLN A 54 13.90 3.14 -5.87
C GLN A 54 15.09 2.47 -5.17
N ALA A 55 14.97 2.13 -3.88
CA ALA A 55 16.03 1.46 -3.14
C ALA A 55 16.13 -0.04 -3.45
N PHE A 56 15.26 -0.61 -4.30
CA PHE A 56 15.31 -2.02 -4.67
C PHE A 56 16.63 -2.34 -5.37
N ASP A 57 17.29 -3.42 -4.93
CA ASP A 57 18.55 -3.90 -5.51
C ASP A 57 18.27 -5.00 -6.54
N TRP A 58 17.91 -4.59 -7.75
CA TRP A 58 17.66 -5.49 -8.88
C TRP A 58 18.90 -6.26 -9.37
N SER A 59 20.08 -6.09 -8.74
CA SER A 59 21.22 -6.99 -8.96
C SER A 59 21.09 -8.33 -8.23
N LYS A 60 20.09 -8.47 -7.35
CA LYS A 60 19.75 -9.70 -6.62
C LYS A 60 18.72 -10.53 -7.37
N GLU A 61 18.67 -11.81 -7.03
CA GLU A 61 17.69 -12.75 -7.59
C GLU A 61 16.52 -13.03 -6.63
N ASP A 62 16.82 -13.10 -5.33
CA ASP A 62 15.82 -13.34 -4.29
C ASP A 62 15.05 -12.06 -3.95
N SER A 63 13.72 -12.14 -3.87
CA SER A 63 12.88 -10.95 -3.69
C SER A 63 13.06 -10.28 -2.33
N ASP A 64 13.36 -11.04 -1.26
CA ASP A 64 13.67 -10.45 0.04
C ASP A 64 15.01 -9.71 -0.01
N GLU A 65 16.00 -10.24 -0.75
CA GLU A 65 17.28 -9.56 -0.99
C GLU A 65 17.12 -8.30 -1.86
N ILE A 66 16.27 -8.33 -2.90
CA ILE A 66 15.94 -7.15 -3.73
C ILE A 66 15.35 -6.04 -2.85
N MET A 67 14.41 -6.38 -1.96
CA MET A 67 13.72 -5.40 -1.11
C MET A 67 14.50 -5.00 0.15
N ALA A 68 15.55 -5.74 0.54
CA ALA A 68 16.28 -5.51 1.78
C ALA A 68 16.72 -4.04 2.01
N PRO A 69 17.24 -3.30 1.00
CA PRO A 69 17.61 -1.90 1.21
C PRO A 69 16.39 -1.00 1.45
N ALA A 70 15.26 -1.26 0.79
CA ALA A 70 14.01 -0.54 0.99
C ALA A 70 13.39 -0.81 2.37
N VAL A 71 13.43 -2.07 2.82
CA VAL A 71 13.02 -2.47 4.18
C VAL A 71 13.88 -1.75 5.23
N ALA A 72 15.20 -1.70 5.03
CA ALA A 72 16.12 -0.97 5.90
C ALA A 72 15.82 0.54 5.94
N LEU A 73 15.54 1.14 4.77
CA LEU A 73 15.19 2.56 4.67
C LEU A 73 13.87 2.87 5.39
N LEU A 74 12.81 2.11 5.12
CA LEU A 74 11.49 2.34 5.71
C LEU A 74 11.48 2.06 7.22
N SER A 75 12.16 1.03 7.69
CA SER A 75 12.25 0.70 9.13
C SER A 75 13.00 1.77 9.95
N ALA A 76 13.87 2.56 9.31
CA ALA A 76 14.52 3.71 9.94
C ALA A 76 13.57 4.92 10.12
N MET A 77 12.51 5.04 9.32
CA MET A 77 11.52 6.13 9.41
C MET A 77 10.56 5.97 10.61
N PRO A 78 9.85 7.02 11.06
CA PRO A 78 8.86 6.88 12.14
C PRO A 78 7.81 5.81 11.84
N VAL A 79 7.28 5.14 12.88
CA VAL A 79 6.32 4.03 12.70
C VAL A 79 5.11 4.44 11.85
N VAL A 80 4.61 5.68 12.02
CA VAL A 80 3.50 6.22 11.22
C VAL A 80 3.79 6.19 9.72
N ASN A 81 5.04 6.37 9.29
CA ASN A 81 5.41 6.31 7.88
C ASN A 81 5.32 4.88 7.31
N ILE A 82 5.40 3.84 8.14
CA ILE A 82 5.21 2.45 7.70
C ILE A 82 3.72 2.19 7.40
N TYR A 83 2.82 2.71 8.26
CA TYR A 83 1.38 2.69 7.99
C TYR A 83 1.05 3.47 6.71
N LEU A 84 1.59 4.69 6.58
CA LEU A 84 1.34 5.52 5.39
C LEU A 84 1.99 4.97 4.12
N PHE A 85 3.08 4.20 4.23
CA PHE A 85 3.63 3.44 3.10
C PHE A 85 2.65 2.36 2.63
N ALA A 86 2.07 1.59 3.56
CA ALA A 86 1.07 0.58 3.22
C ALA A 86 -0.18 1.21 2.57
N ASP A 87 -0.62 2.38 3.06
CA ASP A 87 -1.71 3.14 2.45
C ASP A 87 -1.39 3.57 1.02
N LYS A 88 -0.22 4.17 0.80
CA LYS A 88 0.19 4.61 -0.55
C LYS A 88 0.39 3.44 -1.50
N LEU A 89 0.98 2.33 -1.04
CA LEU A 89 1.11 1.11 -1.84
C LEU A 89 -0.27 0.64 -2.28
N SER A 90 -1.21 0.52 -1.34
CA SER A 90 -2.56 0.09 -1.67
C SER A 90 -3.27 1.05 -2.62
N GLU A 91 -3.07 2.37 -2.45
CA GLU A 91 -3.60 3.37 -3.37
C GLU A 91 -3.06 3.20 -4.80
N LYS A 92 -1.75 2.98 -4.98
CA LYS A 92 -1.16 2.77 -6.32
C LYS A 92 -1.69 1.50 -6.97
N LEU A 93 -1.81 0.41 -6.21
CA LEU A 93 -2.37 -0.85 -6.70
C LEU A 93 -3.86 -0.72 -7.05
N TYR A 94 -4.62 0.01 -6.24
CA TYR A 94 -6.03 0.32 -6.48
C TYR A 94 -6.24 1.19 -7.74
N GLN A 95 -5.33 2.12 -8.02
CA GLN A 95 -5.36 2.95 -9.24
C GLN A 95 -5.20 2.11 -10.52
N LEU A 96 -4.45 1.01 -10.45
CA LEU A 96 -4.28 0.05 -11.56
C LEU A 96 -5.38 -1.01 -11.61
N ASP A 97 -6.22 -1.13 -10.57
CA ASP A 97 -7.37 -2.06 -10.52
C ASP A 97 -8.52 -1.54 -11.38
N THR A 98 -8.42 -1.59 -12.70
CA THR A 98 -9.47 -1.10 -13.59
C THR A 98 -9.75 -2.07 -14.72
N ARG A 99 -10.95 -1.95 -15.31
CA ARG A 99 -11.37 -2.76 -16.45
C ARG A 99 -10.38 -2.66 -17.62
N ALA A 100 -9.86 -1.46 -17.89
CA ALA A 100 -8.93 -1.25 -18.99
C ALA A 100 -7.60 -1.98 -18.80
N HIS A 101 -7.04 -1.99 -17.58
CA HIS A 101 -5.82 -2.75 -17.29
C HIS A 101 -6.09 -4.25 -17.26
N GLY A 102 -7.25 -4.68 -16.74
CA GLY A 102 -7.67 -6.08 -16.76
C GLY A 102 -7.89 -6.62 -18.19
N ASP A 103 -8.49 -5.84 -19.09
CA ASP A 103 -8.64 -6.22 -20.50
C ASP A 103 -7.28 -6.31 -21.21
N ALA A 104 -6.32 -5.43 -20.87
CA ALA A 104 -4.95 -5.49 -21.39
C ALA A 104 -4.21 -6.73 -20.90
N TYR A 105 -4.34 -7.09 -19.62
CA TYR A 105 -3.86 -8.35 -19.05
C TYR A 105 -4.41 -9.56 -19.82
N LEU A 106 -5.72 -9.63 -20.05
CA LEU A 106 -6.35 -10.74 -20.79
C LEU A 106 -5.84 -10.84 -22.23
N ALA A 107 -5.60 -9.70 -22.88
CA ALA A 107 -5.04 -9.67 -24.23
C ALA A 107 -3.62 -10.27 -24.28
N ASN A 108 -2.85 -10.17 -23.20
CA ASN A 108 -1.52 -10.76 -23.08
C ASN A 108 -1.58 -12.27 -22.81
N GLU A 109 -2.48 -12.73 -21.92
CA GLU A 109 -2.66 -14.16 -21.59
C GLU A 109 -3.22 -14.98 -22.77
N GLY A 110 -4.04 -14.36 -23.63
CA GLY A 110 -4.64 -15.02 -24.77
C GLY A 110 -5.83 -15.94 -24.42
N ASP A 111 -6.40 -15.79 -23.22
CA ASP A 111 -7.66 -16.40 -22.80
C ASP A 111 -8.62 -15.38 -22.15
N ASP A 112 -9.84 -15.83 -21.82
CA ASP A 112 -10.88 -14.98 -21.21
C ASP A 112 -10.90 -15.08 -19.67
N TYR A 113 -9.85 -15.61 -19.04
CA TYR A 113 -9.79 -15.84 -17.60
C TYR A 113 -8.88 -14.83 -16.90
N LEU A 114 -9.49 -13.95 -16.09
CA LEU A 114 -8.74 -13.02 -15.26
C LEU A 114 -8.38 -13.70 -13.93
N SER A 115 -7.11 -14.11 -13.80
CA SER A 115 -6.55 -14.53 -12.53
C SER A 115 -6.40 -13.33 -11.61
N VAL A 116 -7.14 -13.32 -10.49
CA VAL A 116 -7.16 -12.19 -9.56
C VAL A 116 -5.83 -11.98 -8.85
N ASP A 117 -5.09 -13.07 -8.61
CA ASP A 117 -3.79 -13.05 -7.95
C ASP A 117 -2.70 -12.62 -8.94
N ASP A 118 -2.64 -13.22 -10.13
CA ASP A 118 -1.64 -12.85 -11.13
C ASP A 118 -1.78 -11.38 -11.55
N PHE A 119 -3.01 -10.91 -11.79
CA PHE A 119 -3.26 -9.50 -12.08
C PHE A 119 -2.81 -8.57 -10.93
N LEU A 120 -2.98 -8.98 -9.66
CA LEU A 120 -2.45 -8.23 -8.52
C LEU A 120 -0.91 -8.24 -8.48
N TYR A 121 -0.28 -9.37 -8.75
CA TYR A 121 1.17 -9.51 -8.70
C TYR A 121 1.88 -8.76 -9.83
N ILE A 122 1.25 -8.68 -11.00
CA ILE A 122 1.73 -7.83 -12.10
C ILE A 122 1.58 -6.35 -11.73
N ARG A 123 0.45 -5.94 -11.12
CA ARG A 123 0.31 -4.56 -10.60
C ARG A 123 1.39 -4.23 -9.56
N CYS A 124 1.78 -5.21 -8.73
CA CYS A 124 2.90 -5.05 -7.81
C CYS A 124 4.22 -4.83 -8.56
N ALA A 125 4.49 -5.59 -9.62
CA ALA A 125 5.67 -5.38 -10.45
C ALA A 125 5.68 -3.99 -11.12
N VAL A 126 4.53 -3.53 -11.66
CA VAL A 126 4.41 -2.18 -12.23
C VAL A 126 4.79 -1.09 -11.22
N VAL A 127 4.39 -1.24 -9.97
CA VAL A 127 4.80 -0.31 -8.90
C VAL A 127 6.30 -0.48 -8.56
N ALA A 128 6.80 -1.71 -8.49
CA ALA A 128 8.18 -2.04 -8.13
C ALA A 128 9.23 -1.54 -9.14
N GLU A 129 8.90 -1.52 -10.44
CA GLU A 129 9.73 -0.91 -11.50
C GLU A 129 9.92 0.60 -11.31
N GLY A 130 9.06 1.22 -10.49
CA GLY A 130 9.21 2.59 -10.04
C GLY A 130 8.29 3.58 -10.74
N LYS A 131 8.48 4.85 -10.36
CA LYS A 131 7.53 5.94 -10.64
C LYS A 131 7.21 6.11 -12.13
N GLU A 132 8.23 6.14 -12.97
CA GLU A 132 8.07 6.43 -14.40
C GLU A 132 7.26 5.33 -15.11
N PHE A 133 7.58 4.07 -14.83
CA PHE A 133 6.86 2.93 -15.40
C PHE A 133 5.43 2.84 -14.87
N PHE A 134 5.24 3.05 -13.57
CA PHE A 134 3.91 3.15 -12.97
C PHE A 134 3.05 4.23 -13.66
N GLU A 135 3.59 5.44 -13.83
CA GLU A 135 2.87 6.54 -14.49
C GLU A 135 2.59 6.25 -15.96
N GLN A 136 3.49 5.57 -16.67
CA GLN A 136 3.26 5.12 -18.04
C GLN A 136 2.07 4.16 -18.14
N VAL A 137 2.08 3.09 -17.35
CA VAL A 137 1.02 2.07 -17.36
C VAL A 137 -0.31 2.68 -16.91
N LEU A 138 -0.30 3.48 -15.82
CA LEU A 138 -1.49 4.13 -15.30
C LEU A 138 -2.20 5.01 -16.35
N ASN A 139 -1.43 5.72 -17.18
CA ASN A 139 -1.97 6.60 -18.21
C ASN A 139 -2.26 5.89 -19.53
N ASN A 140 -1.68 4.71 -19.76
CA ASN A 140 -1.86 3.93 -20.97
C ASN A 140 -2.01 2.43 -20.62
N PRO A 141 -3.23 1.95 -20.35
CA PRO A 141 -3.46 0.55 -19.98
C PRO A 141 -2.97 -0.47 -21.00
N ALA A 142 -2.77 -0.10 -22.28
CA ALA A 142 -2.20 -0.99 -23.29
C ALA A 142 -0.71 -1.32 -23.06
N GLU A 143 -0.04 -0.59 -22.17
CA GLU A 143 1.34 -0.86 -21.73
C GLU A 143 1.39 -1.81 -20.53
N PHE A 144 0.24 -2.36 -20.11
CA PHE A 144 0.21 -3.33 -19.01
C PHE A 144 1.05 -4.55 -19.39
N PRO A 145 2.01 -4.97 -18.53
CA PRO A 145 2.99 -5.96 -18.91
C PRO A 145 2.45 -7.40 -18.82
N ASP A 146 3.15 -8.31 -19.46
CA ASP A 146 2.81 -9.73 -19.64
C ASP A 146 3.68 -10.68 -18.79
N GLU A 147 4.99 -10.45 -18.72
CA GLU A 147 5.96 -11.41 -18.16
C GLU A 147 6.65 -10.95 -16.86
N ILE A 148 6.06 -10.02 -16.09
CA ILE A 148 6.63 -9.56 -14.82
C ILE A 148 5.68 -9.73 -13.65
N SER A 149 6.18 -10.16 -12.50
CA SER A 149 5.40 -10.26 -11.27
C SER A 149 6.30 -9.97 -10.07
N PHE A 150 5.73 -9.34 -9.03
CA PHE A 150 6.50 -9.02 -7.82
C PHE A 150 5.61 -9.01 -6.58
N GLU A 151 4.96 -10.15 -6.29
CA GLU A 151 4.09 -10.36 -5.12
C GLU A 151 4.74 -9.86 -3.82
N SER A 152 6.05 -10.09 -3.66
CA SER A 152 6.79 -9.77 -2.43
C SER A 152 6.69 -8.30 -2.03
N LEU A 153 6.38 -7.37 -2.95
CA LEU A 153 6.11 -5.98 -2.59
C LEU A 153 5.04 -5.83 -1.48
N LEU A 154 4.04 -6.72 -1.46
CA LEU A 154 2.97 -6.71 -0.47
C LEU A 154 3.47 -6.93 0.97
N SER A 155 4.61 -7.61 1.15
CA SER A 155 5.19 -7.86 2.47
C SER A 155 6.10 -6.74 2.97
N LEU A 156 6.55 -5.81 2.11
CA LEU A 156 7.58 -4.82 2.44
C LEU A 156 7.25 -4.01 3.70
N GLY A 157 6.03 -3.47 3.78
CA GLY A 157 5.58 -2.71 4.95
C GLY A 157 5.59 -3.54 6.23
N GLY A 158 5.16 -4.80 6.14
CA GLY A 158 5.18 -5.75 7.25
C GLY A 158 6.60 -6.07 7.72
N MET A 159 7.51 -6.34 6.78
CA MET A 159 8.92 -6.60 7.08
C MET A 159 9.57 -5.38 7.76
N ALA A 160 9.34 -4.17 7.25
CA ALA A 160 9.88 -2.95 7.85
C ALA A 160 9.34 -2.71 9.26
N TYR A 161 8.05 -2.99 9.50
CA TYR A 161 7.43 -2.88 10.82
C TYR A 161 8.00 -3.88 11.82
N GLU A 162 8.21 -5.12 11.39
CA GLU A 162 8.79 -6.17 12.21
C GLU A 162 10.25 -5.85 12.57
N VAL A 163 11.06 -5.41 11.60
CA VAL A 163 12.43 -4.92 11.84
C VAL A 163 12.43 -3.78 12.86
N LYS A 164 11.50 -2.82 12.74
CA LYS A 164 11.46 -1.64 13.60
C LYS A 164 10.97 -1.93 15.02
N THR A 165 10.00 -2.84 15.17
CA THR A 165 9.24 -2.97 16.43
C THR A 165 9.32 -4.35 17.08
N GLY A 166 9.81 -5.36 16.37
CA GLY A 166 9.80 -6.77 16.80
C GLY A 166 8.39 -7.38 16.90
N ARG A 167 7.39 -6.78 16.23
CA ARG A 167 5.98 -7.22 16.26
C ARG A 167 5.47 -7.45 14.85
N LYS A 168 4.44 -8.29 14.73
CA LYS A 168 3.70 -8.47 13.48
C LYS A 168 2.94 -7.22 13.11
N PHE A 169 2.87 -6.94 11.82
CA PHE A 169 2.14 -5.80 11.28
C PHE A 169 0.69 -6.21 10.97
N GLU A 170 -0.20 -5.95 11.92
CA GLU A 170 -1.64 -6.18 11.76
C GLU A 170 -2.31 -4.87 11.36
N TYR A 171 -2.24 -4.56 10.06
CA TYR A 171 -2.80 -3.33 9.50
C TYR A 171 -3.49 -3.56 8.17
N TYR A 172 -4.64 -2.94 8.00
CA TYR A 172 -5.41 -2.95 6.76
C TYR A 172 -5.53 -1.51 6.24
N PRO A 173 -4.97 -1.21 5.06
CA PRO A 173 -5.13 0.09 4.44
C PRO A 173 -6.60 0.43 4.15
N PRO A 174 -6.99 1.73 4.12
CA PRO A 174 -8.37 2.14 3.84
C PRO A 174 -8.89 1.72 2.46
N LEU A 175 -7.99 1.66 1.47
CA LEU A 175 -8.28 1.07 0.16
C LEU A 175 -7.77 -0.36 0.16
N SER A 176 -8.56 -1.28 -0.40
CA SER A 176 -8.13 -2.65 -0.64
C SER A 176 -7.42 -2.73 -1.99
N TYR A 177 -6.23 -3.32 -2.03
CA TYR A 177 -5.49 -3.56 -3.27
C TYR A 177 -6.01 -4.77 -4.07
N GLU A 178 -6.83 -5.62 -3.43
CA GLU A 178 -7.39 -6.82 -4.03
C GLU A 178 -8.12 -6.51 -5.34
N THR A 179 -8.01 -7.40 -6.31
CA THR A 179 -8.64 -7.24 -7.62
C THR A 179 -10.17 -7.07 -7.48
N PHE A 180 -10.75 -6.15 -8.27
CA PHE A 180 -12.16 -5.70 -8.19
C PHE A 180 -12.53 -4.82 -6.98
N SER A 181 -11.56 -4.42 -6.16
CA SER A 181 -11.82 -3.48 -5.05
C SER A 181 -12.19 -2.09 -5.55
N ASN A 182 -11.62 -1.65 -6.68
CA ASN A 182 -11.96 -0.39 -7.31
C ASN A 182 -13.23 -0.51 -8.15
N LYS A 183 -14.36 -0.60 -7.44
CA LYS A 183 -15.68 -0.81 -8.06
C LYS A 183 -16.05 0.21 -9.13
N GLU A 184 -15.55 1.44 -9.06
CA GLU A 184 -15.77 2.44 -10.10
C GLU A 184 -14.85 2.22 -11.31
N GLY A 185 -13.59 1.81 -11.10
CA GLY A 185 -12.66 1.45 -12.17
C GLY A 185 -13.08 0.24 -13.00
N TRP A 186 -14.00 -0.58 -12.49
CA TRP A 186 -14.55 -1.76 -13.16
C TRP A 186 -15.94 -1.58 -13.81
N LYS A 187 -16.50 -0.37 -13.76
CA LYS A 187 -17.74 -0.03 -14.47
C LYS A 187 -17.48 0.40 -15.91
#